data_AF-A0A7S4UW62-F1
#
_entry.id   AF-A0A7S4UW62-F1
#
_cell.length_a   1.000
_cell.length_b   1.000
_cell.length_c   1.000
_cell.angle_alpha   90.00
_cell.angle_beta   90.00
_cell.angle_gamma   90.00
#
_symmetry.space_group_name_H-M   'P 1'
#
loop_
_entity.id
_entity.type
_entity.pdbx_description
1 polymer ?
#
loop_
_entity_poly.entity_id
_entity_poly.type
_entity_poly.pdbx_seq_one_letter_code
_entity_poly.pdbx_strand_id
1 'polypeptide(L)'
;LKPFWLKTSQRLPLPAPLTAGIWPVWPGTMGKGKGGKGGKPGESNEDAMFRMMGGKDSGTHRGKGMEKGGGGKGGKGKGWSGDGPPSLEEIPEGRRKVLSDQLEAFVGGSDAQFELPPTLTGLERKFVHSRAEGLGLTSQSFGQGRDRYICVFRPEGGPAAPAEAAEASGGSGELGHGSPAAEREGNGDVGQQGEEHESETDLGPVLYSAVVLDEASSTRLQEFCGRAFSDGIPGDWTVHADHMTICVGSLTEPLTEDSRSVADAIRKQTALLKVRQELDLKVVSTGWSGKVMAVGVVGCTSCNKNPHITVATAPQVQPRQSNDIRRWDMLPPEKQIALHGMVWQRGGQRPHAPPAWIWQRAEAASGTEGAQQLAEVVLAGTVQFARAVLRGEKGGRPKNESGLRTVLQLRAIPKRLYAVHPVKLAQALGDELPNGREVVCRLEADLRSPAGDPLKLFKLPCDVPAEVLQRTRQALRLLVAKTPLPVSELTLWLISQAYCSSGVDVAGVVGGLTEAGAVRVGEDGCVEYVALGEEARADALGRLPYSRPWPLEKPKRKEAEAE
;
A
#
# COMPACT_ATOMS: atom_id res chain seq x y z
N LEU A 1 -28.24 46.15 7.05
CA LEU A 1 -26.88 45.58 7.08
C LEU A 1 -26.42 45.38 5.63
N LYS A 2 -25.60 46.30 5.11
CA LYS A 2 -25.02 46.26 3.75
C LYS A 2 -23.55 45.83 3.86
N PRO A 3 -22.99 45.03 2.93
CA PRO A 3 -21.61 44.58 3.06
C PRO A 3 -20.61 45.60 2.50
N PHE A 4 -19.54 45.77 3.27
CA PHE A 4 -18.42 46.68 3.06
C PHE A 4 -17.38 45.97 2.17
N TRP A 5 -17.08 46.54 1.00
CA TRP A 5 -16.00 46.10 0.12
C TRP A 5 -14.72 46.88 0.48
N LEU A 6 -13.67 46.19 0.91
CA LEU A 6 -12.33 46.77 1.08
C LEU A 6 -11.44 46.31 -0.07
N LYS A 7 -11.12 47.27 -0.95
CA LYS A 7 -10.02 47.21 -1.92
C LYS A 7 -8.74 47.66 -1.22
N THR A 8 -7.70 46.84 -1.24
CA THR A 8 -6.32 47.29 -1.03
C THR A 8 -5.44 46.71 -2.14
N SER A 9 -5.10 47.57 -3.11
CA SER A 9 -4.01 47.33 -4.04
C SER A 9 -2.77 48.06 -3.54
N GLN A 10 -1.72 47.33 -3.21
CA GLN A 10 -0.36 47.88 -3.19
C GLN A 10 0.48 47.05 -4.14
N ARG A 11 0.83 47.65 -5.28
CA ARG A 11 1.83 47.12 -6.22
C ARG A 11 3.20 47.55 -5.71
N LEU A 12 4.06 46.57 -5.42
CA LEU A 12 5.50 46.80 -5.23
C LEU A 12 6.22 46.75 -6.59
N PRO A 13 7.30 47.53 -6.77
CA PRO A 13 8.02 47.60 -8.04
C PRO A 13 8.93 46.38 -8.25
N LEU A 14 8.95 45.89 -9.50
CA LEU A 14 9.86 44.85 -9.99
C LEU A 14 11.29 45.43 -10.17
N PRO A 15 12.35 44.70 -9.78
CA PRO A 15 13.71 45.07 -10.15
C PRO A 15 14.05 44.64 -11.60
N ALA A 16 14.81 45.49 -12.27
CA ALA A 16 15.30 45.35 -13.64
C ALA A 16 16.29 44.16 -13.81
N PRO A 17 16.44 43.61 -15.03
CA PRO A 17 17.31 42.46 -15.28
C PRO A 17 18.79 42.87 -15.31
N LEU A 18 19.61 42.15 -14.55
CA LEU A 18 21.07 42.24 -14.61
C LEU A 18 21.61 41.54 -15.86
N THR A 19 22.57 42.23 -16.47
CA THR A 19 23.29 41.95 -17.69
C THR A 19 24.10 40.65 -17.66
N ALA A 20 24.13 39.99 -18.82
CA ALA A 20 24.88 38.78 -19.13
C ALA A 20 26.39 38.92 -18.84
N GLY A 21 26.91 38.02 -18.01
CA GLY A 21 28.34 37.81 -17.77
C GLY A 21 28.88 36.71 -18.68
N ILE A 22 29.82 37.09 -19.54
CA ILE A 22 30.64 36.26 -20.41
C ILE A 22 31.74 35.57 -19.58
N TRP A 23 31.88 34.24 -19.69
CA TRP A 23 33.06 33.49 -19.24
C TRP A 23 33.41 32.35 -20.22
N PRO A 24 34.67 31.87 -20.25
CA PRO A 24 35.42 31.70 -21.49
C PRO A 24 35.47 30.28 -22.06
N VAL A 25 35.67 30.26 -23.37
CA VAL A 25 36.03 29.12 -24.22
C VAL A 25 37.39 28.53 -23.78
N TRP A 26 37.43 27.21 -23.55
CA TRP A 26 38.67 26.44 -23.41
C TRP A 26 39.15 25.99 -24.80
N PRO A 27 40.45 26.13 -25.15
CA PRO A 27 40.97 25.71 -26.44
C PRO A 27 41.28 24.22 -26.46
N GLY A 28 40.77 23.54 -27.49
CA GLY A 28 41.05 22.14 -27.79
C GLY A 28 42.44 21.93 -28.38
N THR A 29 43.11 20.88 -27.92
CA THR A 29 44.32 20.32 -28.53
C THR A 29 43.94 19.12 -29.40
N MET A 30 44.02 19.30 -30.73
CA MET A 30 43.93 18.22 -31.71
C MET A 30 45.27 17.47 -31.77
N GLY A 31 45.29 16.23 -31.27
CA GLY A 31 46.35 15.25 -31.56
C GLY A 31 46.00 14.42 -32.78
N LYS A 32 46.76 14.58 -33.88
CA LYS A 32 46.68 13.71 -35.06
C LYS A 32 47.36 12.37 -34.77
N GLY A 33 46.57 11.32 -34.52
CA GLY A 33 47.02 9.93 -34.47
C GLY A 33 46.71 9.19 -35.78
N LYS A 34 47.73 8.50 -36.33
CA LYS A 34 47.71 7.77 -37.61
C LYS A 34 46.77 6.56 -37.57
N GLY A 35 46.25 6.21 -38.75
CA GLY A 35 45.16 5.26 -38.95
C GLY A 35 45.50 3.79 -38.71
N GLY A 36 44.54 3.09 -38.11
CA GLY A 36 44.33 1.64 -38.19
C GLY A 36 42.98 1.39 -38.86
N LYS A 37 42.96 0.54 -39.89
CA LYS A 37 41.77 0.20 -40.66
C LYS A 37 40.83 -0.72 -39.87
N GLY A 38 39.54 -0.42 -39.88
CA GLY A 38 38.50 -1.45 -39.99
C GLY A 38 37.70 -1.82 -38.73
N GLY A 39 37.06 -0.85 -38.08
CA GLY A 39 35.94 -1.08 -37.17
C GLY A 39 35.14 0.21 -37.04
N LYS A 40 33.81 0.18 -37.21
CA LYS A 40 32.98 1.39 -37.03
C LYS A 40 33.13 1.85 -35.56
N PRO A 41 33.67 3.04 -35.28
CA PRO A 41 33.70 3.55 -33.92
C PRO A 41 32.27 3.90 -33.49
N GLY A 42 31.86 3.43 -32.30
CA GLY A 42 30.62 3.87 -31.66
C GLY A 42 29.40 2.94 -31.77
N GLU A 43 29.61 1.65 -32.03
CA GLU A 43 28.54 0.66 -31.91
C GLU A 43 28.55 0.04 -30.50
N SER A 44 27.43 0.09 -29.79
CA SER A 44 27.29 -0.60 -28.50
C SER A 44 27.12 -2.11 -28.73
N ASN A 45 27.55 -2.95 -27.78
CA ASN A 45 27.37 -4.41 -27.90
C ASN A 45 25.90 -4.81 -28.07
N GLU A 46 24.96 -4.00 -27.57
CA GLU A 46 23.52 -4.21 -27.72
C GLU A 46 23.05 -3.85 -29.15
N ASP A 47 23.53 -2.75 -29.74
CA ASP A 47 23.23 -2.36 -31.13
C ASP A 47 23.76 -3.38 -32.15
N ALA A 48 24.94 -3.95 -31.87
CA ALA A 48 25.50 -5.05 -32.66
C ALA A 48 24.63 -6.31 -32.59
N MET A 49 24.05 -6.59 -31.42
CA MET A 49 23.11 -7.69 -31.23
C MET A 49 21.78 -7.45 -31.96
N PHE A 50 21.22 -6.24 -31.88
CA PHE A 50 19.96 -5.91 -32.57
C PHE A 50 20.09 -5.88 -34.10
N ARG A 51 21.22 -5.41 -34.63
CA ARG A 51 21.49 -5.50 -36.07
C ARG A 51 21.58 -6.94 -36.57
N MET A 52 22.16 -7.84 -35.78
CA MET A 52 22.22 -9.25 -36.14
C MET A 52 20.85 -9.95 -36.10
N MET A 53 19.87 -9.41 -35.36
CA MET A 53 18.51 -9.95 -35.30
C MET A 53 17.51 -9.25 -36.23
N GLY A 54 17.80 -8.03 -36.69
CA GLY A 54 16.88 -7.16 -37.44
C GLY A 54 16.92 -7.27 -38.97
N GLY A 55 17.34 -8.40 -39.54
CA GLY A 55 17.43 -8.59 -40.99
C GLY A 55 16.34 -9.48 -41.56
N LYS A 56 15.14 -8.94 -41.82
CA LYS A 56 14.22 -9.50 -42.82
C LYS A 56 13.24 -8.45 -43.35
N ASP A 57 13.67 -7.81 -44.43
CA ASP A 57 12.83 -6.98 -45.30
C ASP A 57 11.70 -7.83 -45.90
N SER A 58 10.47 -7.33 -45.74
CA SER A 58 9.26 -7.85 -46.36
C SER A 58 9.21 -7.43 -47.83
N GLY A 59 9.82 -8.25 -48.70
CA GLY A 59 9.65 -8.18 -50.14
C GLY A 59 8.42 -8.96 -50.62
N THR A 60 7.44 -8.24 -51.15
CA THR A 60 6.27 -8.75 -51.86
C THR A 60 6.64 -9.53 -53.12
N HIS A 61 6.32 -10.82 -53.22
CA HIS A 61 6.10 -11.47 -54.52
C HIS A 61 5.09 -12.62 -54.46
N ARG A 62 4.07 -12.49 -55.32
CA ARG A 62 3.15 -13.54 -55.78
C ARG A 62 3.95 -14.63 -56.52
N GLY A 63 3.74 -15.90 -56.16
CA GLY A 63 4.24 -17.04 -56.93
C GLY A 63 3.55 -18.34 -56.51
N LYS A 64 2.72 -18.89 -57.41
CA LYS A 64 2.14 -20.24 -57.33
C LYS A 64 3.24 -21.30 -57.50
N GLY A 65 3.09 -22.41 -56.79
CA GLY A 65 3.37 -23.73 -57.35
C GLY A 65 4.58 -24.50 -56.81
N MET A 66 4.26 -25.73 -56.40
CA MET A 66 5.08 -26.95 -56.50
C MET A 66 6.21 -27.23 -55.51
N GLU A 67 6.03 -28.40 -54.88
CA GLU A 67 6.97 -29.51 -54.72
C GLU A 67 8.02 -29.49 -53.60
N LYS A 68 7.87 -30.56 -52.79
CA LYS A 68 8.88 -31.35 -52.09
C LYS A 68 10.33 -30.99 -52.44
N GLY A 69 11.09 -30.58 -51.44
CA GLY A 69 12.54 -30.64 -51.53
C GLY A 69 13.26 -30.05 -50.33
N GLY A 70 14.09 -30.87 -49.69
CA GLY A 70 15.36 -30.43 -49.13
C GLY A 70 15.34 -29.89 -47.70
N GLY A 71 15.82 -30.73 -46.78
CA GLY A 71 16.21 -30.31 -45.43
C GLY A 71 17.22 -29.17 -45.49
N GLY A 72 16.77 -27.97 -45.08
CA GLY A 72 17.63 -26.86 -44.76
C GLY A 72 18.25 -27.08 -43.40
N LYS A 73 19.57 -27.32 -43.37
CA LYS A 73 20.40 -27.29 -42.16
C LYS A 73 20.10 -26.00 -41.39
N GLY A 74 19.43 -26.13 -40.25
CA GLY A 74 19.33 -25.06 -39.26
C GLY A 74 20.72 -24.59 -38.91
N GLY A 75 21.01 -23.32 -39.21
CA GLY A 75 22.23 -22.66 -38.77
C GLY A 75 22.27 -22.73 -37.25
N LYS A 76 23.12 -23.61 -36.72
CA LYS A 76 23.57 -23.54 -35.33
C LYS A 76 24.17 -22.15 -35.16
N GLY A 77 23.40 -21.23 -34.56
CA GLY A 77 23.98 -20.02 -34.00
C GLY A 77 25.17 -20.47 -33.18
N LYS A 78 26.35 -19.95 -33.51
CA LYS A 78 27.57 -20.16 -32.73
C LYS A 78 27.25 -19.72 -31.32
N GLY A 79 26.92 -20.69 -30.47
CA GLY A 79 26.83 -20.49 -29.04
C GLY A 79 28.14 -19.84 -28.61
N TRP A 80 28.01 -18.82 -27.78
CA TRP A 80 29.11 -18.12 -27.16
C TRP A 80 29.92 -19.16 -26.36
N SER A 81 30.93 -19.75 -27.02
CA SER A 81 31.70 -20.89 -26.52
C SER A 81 33.00 -20.41 -25.89
N GLY A 82 32.95 -19.30 -25.15
CA GLY A 82 34.10 -18.70 -24.50
C GLY A 82 33.74 -18.30 -23.08
N ASP A 83 34.36 -18.98 -22.12
CA ASP A 83 34.75 -18.51 -20.78
C ASP A 83 33.77 -17.60 -20.01
N GLY A 84 32.68 -18.18 -19.53
CA GLY A 84 31.89 -17.63 -18.42
C GLY A 84 31.26 -16.24 -18.63
N PRO A 85 30.39 -15.80 -17.71
CA PRO A 85 29.99 -14.40 -17.67
C PRO A 85 31.24 -13.54 -17.38
N PRO A 86 31.45 -12.43 -18.11
CA PRO A 86 32.63 -11.58 -17.95
C PRO A 86 32.80 -11.18 -16.48
N SER A 87 34.03 -11.37 -15.98
CA SER A 87 34.36 -11.16 -14.58
C SER A 87 34.40 -9.66 -14.27
N LEU A 88 34.06 -9.27 -13.04
CA LEU A 88 34.27 -7.90 -12.56
C LEU A 88 35.76 -7.51 -12.55
N GLU A 89 36.65 -8.48 -12.72
CA GLU A 89 38.11 -8.32 -12.91
C GLU A 89 38.51 -7.72 -14.25
N GLU A 90 37.64 -7.75 -15.25
CA GLU A 90 37.92 -7.18 -16.58
C GLU A 90 37.88 -5.65 -16.58
N ILE A 91 37.32 -5.02 -15.54
CA ILE A 91 37.35 -3.56 -15.40
C ILE A 91 38.77 -3.16 -14.96
N PRO A 92 39.48 -2.29 -15.71
CA PRO A 92 40.82 -1.86 -15.34
C PRO A 92 40.89 -1.39 -13.89
N GLU A 93 41.90 -1.82 -13.15
CA GLU A 93 42.02 -1.57 -11.71
C GLU A 93 41.95 -0.07 -11.36
N GLY A 94 42.64 0.78 -12.13
CA GLY A 94 42.56 2.23 -11.97
C GLY A 94 41.15 2.77 -12.14
N ARG A 95 40.34 2.19 -13.03
CA ARG A 95 38.94 2.61 -13.23
C ARG A 95 38.05 2.16 -12.08
N ARG A 96 38.23 0.94 -11.57
CA ARG A 96 37.54 0.46 -10.36
C ARG A 96 37.85 1.34 -9.16
N LYS A 97 39.13 1.67 -8.97
CA LYS A 97 39.58 2.57 -7.90
C LYS A 97 38.88 3.93 -7.99
N VAL A 98 38.83 4.55 -9.17
CA VAL A 98 38.14 5.84 -9.36
C VAL A 98 36.66 5.76 -9.00
N LEU A 99 35.96 4.70 -9.42
CA LEU A 99 34.54 4.52 -9.08
C LEU A 99 34.32 4.26 -7.59
N SER A 100 35.21 3.48 -6.94
CA SER A 100 35.18 3.28 -5.49
C SER A 100 35.44 4.56 -4.72
N ASP A 101 36.49 5.31 -5.08
CA ASP A 101 36.84 6.59 -4.46
C ASP A 101 35.67 7.59 -4.56
N GLN A 102 34.96 7.60 -5.69
CA GLN A 102 33.76 8.42 -5.88
C GLN A 102 32.60 8.03 -4.95
N LEU A 103 32.33 6.73 -4.79
CA LEU A 103 31.29 6.24 -3.89
C LEU A 103 31.65 6.49 -2.41
N GLU A 104 32.91 6.31 -2.03
CA GLU A 104 33.40 6.58 -0.68
C GLU A 104 33.37 8.08 -0.35
N ALA A 105 33.76 8.93 -1.30
CA ALA A 105 33.60 10.37 -1.18
C ALA A 105 32.12 10.77 -1.00
N PHE A 106 31.21 10.12 -1.72
CA PHE A 106 29.77 10.33 -1.54
C PHE A 106 29.27 9.89 -0.15
N VAL A 107 29.77 8.77 0.39
CA VAL A 107 29.47 8.35 1.78
C VAL A 107 29.95 9.40 2.79
N GLY A 108 31.14 9.96 2.59
CA GLY A 108 31.70 11.03 3.43
C GLY A 108 31.06 12.42 3.23
N GLY A 109 30.34 12.63 2.13
CA GLY A 109 29.69 13.90 1.80
C GLY A 109 28.36 14.14 2.54
N SER A 110 27.73 15.28 2.26
CA SER A 110 26.37 15.63 2.75
C SER A 110 25.28 15.47 1.69
N ASP A 111 25.65 15.13 0.46
CA ASP A 111 24.70 14.97 -0.64
C ASP A 111 23.78 13.76 -0.38
N ALA A 112 22.50 13.91 -0.70
CA ALA A 112 21.51 12.84 -0.55
C ALA A 112 21.56 11.83 -1.70
N GLN A 113 22.05 12.25 -2.87
CA GLN A 113 22.17 11.43 -4.07
C GLN A 113 23.42 11.74 -4.87
N PHE A 114 23.91 10.76 -5.63
CA PHE A 114 25.07 10.87 -6.51
C PHE A 114 24.78 10.26 -7.88
N GLU A 115 24.90 11.06 -8.93
CA GLU A 115 24.64 10.66 -10.32
C GLU A 115 25.94 10.33 -11.05
N LEU A 116 25.99 9.12 -11.59
CA LEU A 116 27.10 8.62 -12.42
C LEU A 116 26.74 8.74 -13.90
N PRO A 117 27.69 9.12 -14.77
CA PRO A 117 27.41 9.46 -16.15
C PRO A 117 26.92 8.26 -16.96
N PRO A 118 26.17 8.50 -18.07
CA PRO A 118 25.69 7.43 -18.93
C PRO A 118 26.80 6.70 -19.71
N THR A 119 28.03 7.21 -19.65
CA THR A 119 29.20 6.60 -20.29
C THR A 119 29.68 5.30 -19.63
N LEU A 120 29.10 4.92 -18.48
CA LEU A 120 29.43 3.64 -17.83
C LEU A 120 29.07 2.43 -18.71
N THR A 121 30.02 1.50 -18.83
CA THR A 121 29.83 0.19 -19.44
C THR A 121 28.95 -0.72 -18.56
N GLY A 122 28.44 -1.82 -19.12
CA GLY A 122 27.63 -2.78 -18.38
C GLY A 122 28.35 -3.37 -17.14
N LEU A 123 29.66 -3.63 -17.26
CA LEU A 123 30.47 -4.15 -16.15
C LEU A 123 30.66 -3.10 -15.05
N GLU A 124 30.98 -1.85 -15.41
CA GLU A 124 31.12 -0.76 -14.44
C GLU A 124 29.82 -0.49 -13.68
N ARG A 125 28.67 -0.57 -14.36
CA ARG A 125 27.36 -0.45 -13.71
C ARG A 125 27.14 -1.54 -12.67
N LYS A 126 27.45 -2.80 -13.03
CA LYS A 126 27.38 -3.94 -12.10
C LYS A 126 28.31 -3.74 -10.90
N PHE A 127 29.52 -3.25 -11.14
CA PHE A 127 30.48 -2.91 -10.09
C PHE A 127 29.96 -1.83 -9.13
N VAL A 128 29.42 -0.73 -9.67
CA VAL A 128 28.84 0.36 -8.88
C VAL A 128 27.68 -0.13 -8.02
N HIS A 129 26.75 -0.91 -8.59
CA HIS A 129 25.63 -1.46 -7.83
C HIS A 129 26.12 -2.33 -6.65
N SER A 130 27.05 -3.25 -6.91
CA SER A 130 27.62 -4.13 -5.90
C SER A 130 28.41 -3.37 -4.82
N ARG A 131 29.19 -2.35 -5.21
CA ARG A 131 29.96 -1.53 -4.27
C ARG A 131 29.06 -0.63 -3.43
N ALA A 132 28.04 -0.02 -4.02
CA ALA A 132 27.05 0.79 -3.31
C ALA A 132 26.30 -0.05 -2.27
N GLU A 133 25.84 -1.26 -2.63
CA GLU A 133 25.20 -2.20 -1.70
C GLU A 133 26.13 -2.56 -0.53
N GLY A 134 27.41 -2.85 -0.79
CA GLY A 134 28.41 -3.11 0.25
C GLY A 134 28.71 -1.92 1.17
N LEU A 135 28.38 -0.70 0.74
CA LEU A 135 28.47 0.53 1.55
C LEU A 135 27.15 0.88 2.26
N GLY A 136 26.12 0.03 2.16
CA GLY A 136 24.80 0.31 2.72
C GLY A 136 24.03 1.41 1.97
N LEU A 137 24.43 1.72 0.74
CA LEU A 137 23.74 2.66 -0.13
C LEU A 137 22.73 1.92 -1.02
N THR A 138 21.69 2.62 -1.45
CA THR A 138 20.79 2.11 -2.49
C THR A 138 21.23 2.67 -3.84
N SER A 139 21.12 1.87 -4.90
CA SER A 139 21.52 2.32 -6.24
C SER A 139 20.51 1.87 -7.28
N GLN A 140 20.20 2.75 -8.23
CA GLN A 140 19.22 2.49 -9.26
C GLN A 140 19.69 3.04 -10.61
N SER A 141 19.43 2.28 -11.66
CA SER A 141 19.66 2.74 -13.02
C SER A 141 18.43 3.48 -13.54
N PHE A 142 18.63 4.63 -14.16
CA PHE A 142 17.58 5.41 -14.82
C PHE A 142 17.88 5.54 -16.31
N GLY A 143 16.85 5.77 -17.13
CA GLY A 143 16.98 5.95 -18.58
C GLY A 143 17.03 4.64 -19.40
N GLN A 144 17.26 4.75 -20.70
CA GLN A 144 17.27 3.60 -21.63
C GLN A 144 18.46 3.65 -22.60
N GLY A 145 19.01 2.47 -22.94
CA GLY A 145 20.09 2.34 -23.90
C GLY A 145 21.32 3.17 -23.53
N ARG A 146 21.79 4.00 -24.47
CA ARG A 146 22.98 4.85 -24.31
C ARG A 146 22.80 5.99 -23.32
N ASP A 147 21.56 6.41 -23.06
CA ASP A 147 21.23 7.48 -22.12
C ASP A 147 20.97 6.93 -20.71
N ARG A 148 21.20 5.63 -20.48
CA ARG A 148 21.05 5.02 -19.16
C ARG A 148 22.16 5.53 -18.24
N TYR A 149 21.81 5.98 -17.05
CA TYR A 149 22.74 6.43 -16.00
C TYR A 149 22.45 5.70 -14.69
N ILE A 150 23.33 5.84 -13.68
CA ILE A 150 23.10 5.29 -12.33
C ILE A 150 22.99 6.45 -11.35
N CYS A 151 22.00 6.39 -10.46
CA CYS A 151 21.94 7.23 -9.28
C CYS A 151 22.12 6.37 -8.04
N VAL A 152 22.90 6.85 -7.09
CA VAL A 152 23.14 6.23 -5.78
C VAL A 152 22.54 7.11 -4.71
N PHE A 153 21.79 6.54 -3.78
CA PHE A 153 21.04 7.27 -2.75
C PHE A 153 21.48 6.84 -1.35
N ARG A 154 21.55 7.80 -0.44
CA ARG A 154 21.79 7.58 0.98
C ARG A 154 20.49 7.11 1.68
N PRO A 155 20.53 6.10 2.56
CA PRO A 155 19.36 5.73 3.35
C PRO A 155 18.93 6.86 4.27
N GLU A 156 17.62 7.16 4.33
CA GLU A 156 17.08 8.16 5.24
C GLU A 156 17.25 7.69 6.69
N GLY A 157 17.85 8.54 7.53
CA GLY A 157 18.06 8.23 8.95
C GLY A 157 19.32 7.41 9.28
N GLY A 158 20.16 7.08 8.29
CA GLY A 158 21.50 6.58 8.59
C GLY A 158 22.33 7.65 9.32
N PRO A 159 23.05 7.32 10.41
CA PRO A 159 23.87 8.31 11.11
C PRO A 159 24.83 8.95 10.10
N ALA A 160 24.75 10.28 9.94
CA ALA A 160 25.83 11.03 9.31
C ALA A 160 27.10 10.63 10.05
N ALA A 161 28.05 10.03 9.33
CA ALA A 161 29.26 9.49 9.93
C ALA A 161 29.86 10.54 10.89
N PRO A 162 30.16 10.19 12.15
CA PRO A 162 30.71 11.14 13.09
C PRO A 162 32.06 11.62 12.53
N ALA A 163 32.12 12.91 12.20
CA ALA A 163 33.37 13.58 11.98
C ALA A 163 34.11 13.59 13.33
N GLU A 164 35.33 13.03 13.33
CA GLU A 164 36.33 13.05 14.41
C GLU A 164 36.18 12.03 15.55
N ALA A 165 36.90 10.91 15.42
CA ALA A 165 37.58 10.25 16.54
C ALA A 165 38.70 9.33 15.99
N ALA A 166 39.79 9.93 15.54
CA ALA A 166 41.09 9.25 15.53
C ALA A 166 41.82 9.64 16.83
N GLU A 167 42.51 8.66 17.41
CA GLU A 167 43.39 8.72 18.60
C GLU A 167 42.73 8.37 19.95
N ALA A 168 42.83 7.09 20.35
CA ALA A 168 43.42 6.69 21.63
C ALA A 168 43.42 5.14 21.82
N SER A 169 44.61 4.57 21.64
CA SER A 169 45.24 3.52 22.46
C SER A 169 44.39 2.47 23.21
N GLY A 170 44.72 1.20 22.94
CA GLY A 170 45.37 0.36 23.95
C GLY A 170 44.47 -0.43 24.91
N GLY A 171 44.36 -1.74 24.67
CA GLY A 171 43.75 -2.66 25.63
C GLY A 171 43.86 -4.11 25.20
N SER A 172 45.05 -4.70 25.40
CA SER A 172 45.29 -6.15 25.32
C SER A 172 44.54 -6.87 26.45
N GLY A 173 43.59 -7.74 26.11
CA GLY A 173 42.84 -8.56 27.05
C GLY A 173 42.78 -10.02 26.61
N GLU A 174 43.59 -10.83 27.28
CA GLU A 174 43.50 -12.27 27.59
C GLU A 174 42.48 -13.15 26.83
N LEU A 175 43.02 -14.17 26.14
CA LEU A 175 42.32 -15.34 25.65
C LEU A 175 42.08 -16.34 26.79
N GLY A 176 40.84 -16.40 27.28
CA GLY A 176 40.36 -17.48 28.14
C GLY A 176 39.91 -18.69 27.33
N HIS A 177 40.66 -19.80 27.42
CA HIS A 177 40.25 -21.12 26.97
C HIS A 177 39.14 -21.68 27.86
N GLY A 178 37.93 -21.82 27.32
CA GLY A 178 36.83 -22.57 27.93
C GLY A 178 36.41 -23.73 27.03
N SER A 179 36.68 -24.96 27.47
CA SER A 179 36.22 -26.21 26.87
C SER A 179 34.70 -26.32 26.81
N PRO A 180 34.10 -26.89 25.75
CA PRO A 180 32.75 -27.43 25.81
C PRO A 180 32.77 -28.92 26.16
N ALA A 181 31.97 -29.28 27.16
CA ALA A 181 31.71 -30.63 27.60
C ALA A 181 30.55 -31.27 26.84
N ALA A 182 30.69 -32.58 26.62
CA ALA A 182 29.66 -33.61 26.62
C ALA A 182 28.55 -33.54 25.56
N GLU A 183 28.82 -34.32 24.50
CA GLU A 183 27.92 -35.23 23.80
C GLU A 183 26.62 -35.58 24.54
N ARG A 184 25.48 -35.35 23.87
CA ARG A 184 24.25 -36.08 24.14
C ARG A 184 23.56 -36.36 22.81
N GLU A 185 23.84 -37.55 22.28
CA GLU A 185 23.13 -38.15 21.15
C GLU A 185 21.68 -38.43 21.55
N GLY A 186 20.76 -37.66 21.00
CA GLY A 186 19.32 -37.88 21.07
C GLY A 186 18.80 -38.17 19.68
N ASN A 187 18.74 -39.46 19.34
CA ASN A 187 18.17 -39.98 18.10
C ASN A 187 16.64 -39.80 18.17
N GLY A 188 16.13 -38.72 17.58
CA GLY A 188 14.72 -38.38 17.50
C GLY A 188 14.25 -38.38 16.05
N ASP A 189 13.49 -39.40 15.71
CA ASP A 189 12.71 -39.58 14.48
C ASP A 189 11.85 -38.33 14.21
N VAL A 190 12.35 -37.45 13.33
CA VAL A 190 11.63 -36.27 12.86
C VAL A 190 10.62 -36.75 11.82
N GLY A 191 9.41 -37.02 12.30
CA GLY A 191 8.25 -37.15 11.44
C GLY A 191 8.19 -35.95 10.50
N GLN A 192 8.12 -36.24 9.20
CA GLN A 192 7.77 -35.28 8.15
C GLN A 192 6.44 -34.62 8.54
N GLN A 193 6.53 -33.48 9.22
CA GLN A 193 5.44 -32.53 9.28
C GLN A 193 5.24 -32.07 7.85
N GLY A 194 4.12 -32.49 7.25
CA GLY A 194 3.69 -31.98 5.97
C GLY A 194 3.64 -30.46 6.10
N GLU A 195 4.49 -29.77 5.35
CA GLU A 195 4.24 -28.38 4.99
C GLU A 195 2.89 -28.38 4.28
N GLU A 196 1.84 -28.09 5.04
CA GLU A 196 0.53 -27.75 4.54
C GLU A 196 0.73 -26.49 3.71
N HIS A 197 1.02 -26.71 2.43
CA HIS A 197 1.07 -25.70 1.40
C HIS A 197 -0.30 -25.01 1.44
N GLU A 198 -0.35 -23.87 2.13
CA GLU A 198 -1.52 -23.00 2.24
C GLU A 198 -2.08 -22.87 0.82
N SER A 199 -3.20 -23.54 0.58
CA SER A 199 -3.78 -23.57 -0.75
C SER A 199 -4.27 -22.17 -1.03
N GLU A 200 -3.56 -21.48 -1.92
CA GLU A 200 -3.85 -20.16 -2.44
C GLU A 200 -5.20 -20.22 -3.18
N THR A 201 -6.30 -20.22 -2.43
CA THR A 201 -7.66 -20.47 -2.91
C THR A 201 -8.26 -19.23 -3.55
N ASP A 202 -8.62 -19.41 -4.83
CA ASP A 202 -9.80 -18.88 -5.51
C ASP A 202 -10.00 -17.36 -5.62
N LEU A 203 -8.94 -16.55 -5.56
CA LEU A 203 -9.00 -15.11 -5.89
C LEU A 203 -8.92 -14.81 -7.39
N GLY A 204 -8.94 -15.86 -8.22
CA GLY A 204 -8.59 -15.78 -9.63
C GLY A 204 -7.11 -15.42 -9.82
N PRO A 205 -6.65 -15.35 -11.07
CA PRO A 205 -5.27 -14.95 -11.36
C PRO A 205 -5.02 -13.53 -10.83
N VAL A 206 -3.91 -13.36 -10.10
CA VAL A 206 -3.41 -12.03 -9.72
C VAL A 206 -2.95 -11.33 -11.01
N LEU A 207 -3.53 -10.17 -11.31
CA LEU A 207 -3.18 -9.35 -12.46
C LEU A 207 -1.85 -8.63 -12.23
N TYR A 208 -1.69 -7.99 -11.07
CA TYR A 208 -0.45 -7.34 -10.67
C TYR A 208 -0.35 -7.19 -9.15
N SER A 209 0.87 -6.99 -8.68
CA SER A 209 1.19 -6.59 -7.31
C SER A 209 1.68 -5.15 -7.32
N ALA A 210 1.32 -4.36 -6.30
CA ALA A 210 1.63 -2.94 -6.22
C ALA A 210 1.87 -2.48 -4.78
N VAL A 211 2.59 -1.38 -4.61
CA VAL A 211 2.51 -0.55 -3.40
C VAL A 211 1.44 0.48 -3.65
N VAL A 212 0.30 0.34 -3.00
CA VAL A 212 -0.79 1.31 -3.11
C VAL A 212 -0.52 2.42 -2.08
N LEU A 213 -0.93 3.66 -2.31
CA LEU A 213 -0.66 4.79 -1.44
C LEU A 213 -1.81 5.04 -0.47
N ASP A 214 -1.49 5.50 0.73
CA ASP A 214 -2.52 6.05 1.63
C ASP A 214 -3.13 7.35 1.10
N GLU A 215 -4.33 7.69 1.59
CA GLU A 215 -5.08 8.86 1.11
C GLU A 215 -4.26 10.16 1.29
N ALA A 216 -3.53 10.28 2.40
CA ALA A 216 -2.67 11.43 2.68
C ALA A 216 -1.51 11.53 1.68
N SER A 217 -0.87 10.41 1.32
CA SER A 217 0.25 10.34 0.39
C SER A 217 -0.20 10.51 -1.05
N SER A 218 -1.35 9.95 -1.44
CA SER A 218 -1.96 10.20 -2.75
C SER A 218 -2.29 11.70 -2.90
N THR A 219 -2.91 12.31 -1.89
CA THR A 219 -3.20 13.76 -1.89
C THR A 219 -1.92 14.58 -1.98
N ARG A 220 -0.91 14.27 -1.15
CA ARG A 220 0.41 14.93 -1.17
C ARG A 220 1.08 14.80 -2.54
N LEU A 221 0.98 13.63 -3.17
CA LEU A 221 1.53 13.40 -4.50
C LEU A 221 0.82 14.24 -5.56
N GLN A 222 -0.50 14.33 -5.53
CA GLN A 222 -1.28 15.17 -6.44
C GLN A 222 -0.92 16.66 -6.28
N GLU A 223 -0.85 17.16 -5.05
CA GLU A 223 -0.43 18.54 -4.76
C GLU A 223 1.01 18.82 -5.22
N PHE A 224 1.92 17.87 -4.99
CA PHE A 224 3.29 17.96 -5.48
C PHE A 224 3.32 18.07 -7.00
N CYS A 225 2.59 17.21 -7.71
CA CYS A 225 2.55 17.22 -9.17
C CYS A 225 1.92 18.50 -9.74
N GLY A 226 0.96 19.09 -9.04
CA GLY A 226 0.42 20.41 -9.40
C GLY A 226 1.47 21.53 -9.41
N ARG A 227 2.60 21.35 -8.71
CA ARG A 227 3.71 22.33 -8.64
C ARG A 227 4.97 21.88 -9.39
N ALA A 228 5.23 20.58 -9.48
CA ALA A 228 6.48 20.04 -10.00
C ALA A 228 6.58 20.13 -11.53
N PHE A 229 5.44 20.05 -12.23
CA PHE A 229 5.37 20.21 -13.68
C PHE A 229 5.07 21.68 -14.00
N SER A 230 5.78 22.25 -14.98
CA SER A 230 5.73 23.69 -15.32
C SER A 230 4.31 24.20 -15.58
N ASP A 231 3.47 23.35 -16.17
CA ASP A 231 2.10 23.67 -16.57
C ASP A 231 1.04 22.96 -15.71
N GLY A 232 1.47 22.32 -14.61
CA GLY A 232 0.62 21.47 -13.78
C GLY A 232 0.10 20.23 -14.51
N ILE A 233 -0.96 19.62 -13.97
CA ILE A 233 -1.69 18.53 -14.62
C ILE A 233 -2.78 19.16 -15.51
N PRO A 234 -2.86 18.85 -16.82
CA PRO A 234 -3.92 19.37 -17.67
C PRO A 234 -5.31 18.95 -17.18
N GLY A 235 -6.28 19.87 -17.22
CA GLY A 235 -7.60 19.65 -16.61
C GLY A 235 -8.48 18.58 -17.27
N ASP A 236 -8.16 18.19 -18.51
CA ASP A 236 -8.84 17.11 -19.25
C ASP A 236 -8.17 15.73 -19.06
N TRP A 237 -7.09 15.66 -18.29
CA TRP A 237 -6.38 14.41 -18.04
C TRP A 237 -7.01 13.64 -16.88
N THR A 238 -6.91 12.31 -16.95
CA THR A 238 -7.33 11.43 -15.86
C THR A 238 -6.18 11.27 -14.89
N VAL A 239 -6.42 11.56 -13.60
CA VAL A 239 -5.45 11.41 -12.51
C VAL A 239 -5.54 9.99 -11.95
N HIS A 240 -4.39 9.35 -11.73
CA HIS A 240 -4.28 7.99 -11.18
C HIS A 240 -3.65 8.03 -9.78
N ALA A 241 -2.41 8.50 -9.63
CA ALA A 241 -1.74 8.90 -8.38
C ALA A 241 -2.01 8.04 -7.12
N ASP A 242 -2.23 6.74 -7.30
CA ASP A 242 -2.78 5.84 -6.27
C ASP A 242 -1.85 4.67 -5.96
N HIS A 243 -0.98 4.24 -6.88
CA HIS A 243 -0.08 3.12 -6.64
C HIS A 243 1.18 3.11 -7.50
N MET A 244 2.21 2.44 -6.99
CA MET A 244 3.40 2.01 -7.72
C MET A 244 3.29 0.51 -8.05
N THR A 245 3.33 0.13 -9.32
CA THR A 245 3.35 -1.30 -9.70
C THR A 245 4.68 -1.96 -9.33
N ILE A 246 4.62 -3.08 -8.60
CA ILE A 246 5.76 -3.92 -8.24
C ILE A 246 6.04 -4.91 -9.37
N CYS A 247 5.06 -5.73 -9.75
CA CYS A 247 5.19 -6.73 -10.81
C CYS A 247 3.83 -7.03 -11.45
N VAL A 248 3.86 -7.58 -12.66
CA VAL A 248 2.69 -8.27 -13.22
C VAL A 248 2.61 -9.66 -12.56
N GLY A 249 1.42 -10.12 -12.21
CA GLY A 249 1.24 -11.36 -11.46
C GLY A 249 1.37 -11.21 -9.94
N SER A 250 1.51 -12.36 -9.26
CA SER A 250 1.69 -12.44 -7.81
C SER A 250 3.13 -12.09 -7.39
N LEU A 251 3.33 -11.91 -6.08
CA LEU A 251 4.66 -11.70 -5.49
C LEU A 251 5.47 -13.01 -5.49
N THR A 252 4.79 -14.15 -5.47
CA THR A 252 5.39 -15.49 -5.55
C THR A 252 5.86 -15.83 -6.97
N GLU A 253 5.17 -15.30 -7.99
CA GLU A 253 5.50 -15.48 -9.40
C GLU A 253 5.61 -14.13 -10.14
N PRO A 254 6.61 -13.29 -9.80
CA PRO A 254 6.71 -11.95 -10.34
C PRO A 254 7.12 -11.97 -11.81
N LEU A 255 6.32 -11.32 -12.65
CA LEU A 255 6.55 -11.17 -14.10
C LEU A 255 6.85 -9.70 -14.47
N THR A 256 7.61 -9.53 -15.54
CA THR A 256 7.79 -8.25 -16.25
C THR A 256 6.77 -8.10 -17.37
N GLU A 257 6.31 -6.87 -17.59
CA GLU A 257 5.48 -6.56 -18.76
C GLU A 257 6.27 -6.66 -20.07
N ASP A 258 7.55 -6.31 -20.08
CA ASP A 258 8.38 -6.25 -21.28
C ASP A 258 9.14 -7.54 -21.60
N SER A 259 8.79 -8.66 -20.95
CA SER A 259 9.41 -9.97 -21.15
C SER A 259 10.94 -10.00 -21.02
N ARG A 260 11.55 -8.96 -20.45
CA ARG A 260 12.99 -9.00 -20.14
C ARG A 260 13.20 -10.09 -19.10
N SER A 261 14.31 -10.80 -19.23
CA SER A 261 14.84 -11.61 -18.13
C SER A 261 15.06 -10.68 -16.95
N VAL A 262 14.08 -10.62 -16.05
CA VAL A 262 14.26 -10.04 -14.74
C VAL A 262 15.41 -10.81 -14.13
N ALA A 263 16.46 -10.11 -13.71
CA ALA A 263 17.54 -10.77 -13.01
C ALA A 263 16.93 -11.57 -11.85
N ASP A 264 17.31 -12.84 -11.70
CA ASP A 264 16.77 -13.71 -10.65
C ASP A 264 16.84 -13.07 -9.26
N ALA A 265 17.80 -12.17 -9.05
CA ALA A 265 17.90 -11.32 -7.87
C ALA A 265 16.65 -10.46 -7.61
N ILE A 266 16.12 -9.74 -8.61
CA ILE A 266 14.93 -8.88 -8.46
C ILE A 266 13.69 -9.75 -8.19
N ARG A 267 13.57 -10.91 -8.85
CA ARG A 267 12.46 -11.84 -8.58
C ARG A 267 12.51 -12.35 -7.14
N LYS A 268 13.69 -12.78 -6.68
CA LYS A 268 13.91 -13.21 -5.30
C LYS A 268 13.59 -12.10 -4.29
N GLN A 269 14.05 -10.87 -4.53
CA GLN A 269 13.74 -9.73 -3.67
C GLN A 269 12.25 -9.39 -3.65
N THR A 270 11.58 -9.42 -4.80
CA THR A 270 10.14 -9.17 -4.92
C THR A 270 9.33 -10.22 -4.14
N ALA A 271 9.76 -11.48 -4.20
CA ALA A 271 9.12 -12.57 -3.47
C ALA A 271 9.30 -12.50 -1.93
N LEU A 272 10.21 -11.66 -1.42
CA LEU A 272 10.32 -11.39 0.02
C LEU A 272 9.27 -10.40 0.51
N LEU A 273 8.62 -9.66 -0.39
CA LEU A 273 7.56 -8.73 -0.01
C LEU A 273 6.32 -9.51 0.42
N LYS A 274 5.66 -9.02 1.47
CA LYS A 274 4.42 -9.62 1.98
C LYS A 274 3.24 -8.72 1.65
N VAL A 275 2.10 -9.30 1.28
CA VAL A 275 0.84 -8.53 1.22
C VAL A 275 0.58 -7.92 2.59
N ARG A 276 0.15 -6.65 2.61
CA ARG A 276 0.03 -5.78 3.80
C ARG A 276 1.33 -5.26 4.40
N GLN A 277 2.49 -5.52 3.79
CA GLN A 277 3.73 -4.87 4.21
C GLN A 277 3.63 -3.36 3.93
N GLU A 278 3.79 -2.55 4.98
CA GLU A 278 3.93 -1.10 4.87
C GLU A 278 5.32 -0.75 4.35
N LEU A 279 5.37 0.24 3.47
CA LEU A 279 6.60 0.72 2.84
C LEU A 279 6.56 2.24 2.72
N ASP A 280 7.69 2.87 2.98
CA ASP A 280 7.92 4.27 2.66
C ASP A 280 8.59 4.36 1.28
N LEU A 281 8.00 5.17 0.41
CA LEU A 281 8.53 5.49 -0.90
C LEU A 281 9.02 6.93 -0.91
N LYS A 282 10.04 7.21 -1.71
CA LYS A 282 10.54 8.57 -1.93
C LYS A 282 10.47 8.93 -3.39
N VAL A 283 9.84 10.06 -3.69
CA VAL A 283 9.76 10.62 -5.04
C VAL A 283 11.07 11.31 -5.38
N VAL A 284 11.79 10.79 -6.38
CA VAL A 284 13.16 11.23 -6.74
C VAL A 284 13.26 11.84 -8.14
N SER A 285 12.26 11.64 -9.00
CA SER A 285 12.26 12.20 -10.35
C SER A 285 10.85 12.41 -10.89
N THR A 286 10.75 13.23 -11.92
CA THR A 286 9.52 13.44 -12.70
C THR A 286 9.72 12.93 -14.12
N GLY A 287 8.69 12.35 -14.71
CA GLY A 287 8.71 11.76 -16.05
C GLY A 287 7.56 12.27 -16.89
N TRP A 288 7.83 12.59 -18.17
CA TRP A 288 6.85 13.13 -19.10
C TRP A 288 7.05 12.58 -20.52
N SER A 289 5.96 12.17 -21.18
CA SER A 289 5.95 11.69 -22.58
C SER A 289 5.01 12.47 -23.52
N GLY A 290 4.46 13.60 -23.07
CA GLY A 290 3.45 14.38 -23.81
C GLY A 290 2.03 13.85 -23.65
N LYS A 291 1.88 12.59 -23.22
CA LYS A 291 0.59 11.90 -23.04
C LYS A 291 0.44 11.26 -21.66
N VAL A 292 1.54 11.10 -20.94
CA VAL A 292 1.59 10.49 -19.61
C VAL A 292 2.55 11.29 -18.73
N MET A 293 2.13 11.48 -17.48
CA MET A 293 2.91 12.02 -16.39
C MET A 293 3.14 10.92 -15.36
N ALA A 294 4.37 10.80 -14.88
CA ALA A 294 4.70 9.88 -13.79
C ALA A 294 5.76 10.49 -12.87
N VAL A 295 5.87 9.95 -11.67
CA VAL A 295 6.99 10.24 -10.76
C VAL A 295 7.82 8.98 -10.54
N GLY A 296 9.14 9.11 -10.61
CA GLY A 296 10.06 8.03 -10.30
C GLY A 296 10.23 7.93 -8.80
N VAL A 297 10.18 6.70 -8.27
CA VAL A 297 10.24 6.46 -6.83
C VAL A 297 11.31 5.44 -6.47
N VAL A 298 11.83 5.59 -5.26
CA VAL A 298 12.68 4.61 -4.57
C VAL A 298 12.01 4.15 -3.28
N GLY A 299 12.52 3.08 -2.66
CA GLY A 299 11.99 2.53 -1.40
C GLY A 299 11.30 1.16 -1.53
N CYS A 300 11.08 0.69 -2.77
CA CYS A 300 10.52 -0.65 -3.01
C CYS A 300 11.13 -1.26 -4.28
N THR A 301 11.43 -2.56 -4.23
CA THR A 301 11.86 -3.34 -5.41
C THR A 301 10.69 -3.47 -6.39
N SER A 302 10.96 -3.32 -7.68
CA SER A 302 9.96 -3.51 -8.74
C SER A 302 10.60 -4.17 -9.96
N CYS A 303 9.79 -4.96 -10.66
CA CYS A 303 10.10 -5.55 -11.95
C CYS A 303 10.04 -4.52 -13.09
N ASN A 304 9.40 -3.37 -12.88
CA ASN A 304 9.43 -2.28 -13.85
C ASN A 304 10.84 -1.70 -13.98
N LYS A 305 11.21 -1.30 -15.20
CA LYS A 305 12.55 -0.75 -15.49
C LYS A 305 12.87 0.46 -14.62
N ASN A 306 11.91 1.36 -14.55
CA ASN A 306 11.94 2.55 -13.70
C ASN A 306 10.76 2.39 -12.76
N PRO A 307 10.95 2.09 -11.47
CA PRO A 307 9.86 2.08 -10.50
C PRO A 307 9.25 3.48 -10.43
N HIS A 308 7.95 3.57 -10.67
CA HIS A 308 7.26 4.84 -10.81
C HIS A 308 5.80 4.72 -10.41
N ILE A 309 5.19 5.86 -10.13
CA ILE A 309 3.74 6.02 -9.93
C ILE A 309 3.22 6.81 -11.12
N THR A 310 2.22 6.28 -11.83
CA THR A 310 1.55 7.03 -12.88
C THR A 310 0.67 8.10 -12.24
N VAL A 311 0.91 9.35 -12.59
CA VAL A 311 0.20 10.49 -11.99
C VAL A 311 -1.03 10.84 -12.82
N ALA A 312 -0.86 11.03 -14.13
CA ALA A 312 -1.95 11.42 -15.00
C ALA A 312 -1.74 10.94 -16.43
N THR A 313 -2.83 10.71 -17.14
CA THR A 313 -2.85 10.31 -18.56
C THR A 313 -3.80 11.18 -19.36
N ALA A 314 -3.41 11.51 -20.59
CA ALA A 314 -4.30 12.15 -21.55
C ALA A 314 -5.54 11.26 -21.84
N PRO A 315 -6.63 11.82 -22.39
CA PRO A 315 -7.80 11.03 -22.77
C PRO A 315 -7.43 9.81 -23.64
N GLN A 316 -8.04 8.66 -23.33
CA GLN A 316 -7.83 7.37 -24.04
C GLN A 316 -6.43 6.76 -23.89
N VAL A 317 -5.53 7.40 -23.14
CA VAL A 317 -4.20 6.87 -22.87
C VAL A 317 -4.25 5.99 -21.63
N GLN A 318 -3.66 4.80 -21.73
CA GLN A 318 -3.63 3.84 -20.64
C GLN A 318 -2.44 4.10 -19.71
N PRO A 319 -2.59 3.94 -18.38
CA PRO A 319 -1.51 4.13 -17.42
C PRO A 319 -0.24 3.37 -17.76
N ARG A 320 -0.33 2.13 -18.28
CA ARG A 320 0.83 1.31 -18.68
C ARG A 320 1.82 2.02 -19.64
N GLN A 321 1.36 3.03 -20.39
CA GLN A 321 2.23 3.81 -21.28
C GLN A 321 3.26 4.67 -20.52
N SER A 322 3.14 4.80 -19.20
CA SER A 322 4.18 5.39 -18.35
C SER A 322 5.51 4.62 -18.41
N ASN A 323 5.48 3.31 -18.70
CA ASN A 323 6.68 2.49 -18.90
C ASN A 323 7.53 2.97 -20.09
N ASP A 324 6.93 3.68 -21.04
CA ASP A 324 7.58 4.19 -22.24
C ASP A 324 8.25 5.56 -22.03
N ILE A 325 8.14 6.17 -20.84
CA ILE A 325 8.78 7.44 -20.53
C ILE A 325 10.30 7.28 -20.59
N ARG A 326 10.92 8.01 -21.52
CA ARG A 326 12.38 8.00 -21.73
C ARG A 326 13.10 9.12 -20.98
N ARG A 327 12.43 10.26 -20.82
CA ARG A 327 12.99 11.44 -20.17
C ARG A 327 12.49 11.50 -18.74
N TRP A 328 13.44 11.40 -17.82
CA TRP A 328 13.23 11.55 -16.38
C TRP A 328 14.11 12.70 -15.92
N ASP A 329 13.49 13.72 -15.33
CA ASP A 329 14.17 14.86 -14.76
C ASP A 329 14.30 14.62 -13.24
N MET A 330 15.53 14.47 -12.76
CA MET A 330 15.82 14.21 -11.34
C MET A 330 15.44 15.41 -10.48
N LEU A 331 14.83 15.14 -9.33
CA LEU A 331 14.47 16.16 -8.36
C LEU A 331 15.65 16.43 -7.42
N PRO A 332 15.96 17.70 -7.14
CA PRO A 332 16.93 18.00 -6.10
C PRO A 332 16.37 17.57 -4.73
N PRO A 333 17.22 17.18 -3.76
CA PRO A 333 16.79 16.56 -2.51
C PRO A 333 15.71 17.34 -1.74
N GLU A 334 15.76 18.66 -1.74
CA GLU A 334 14.81 19.55 -1.06
C GLU A 334 13.41 19.59 -1.71
N LYS A 335 13.28 19.07 -2.93
CA LYS A 335 11.99 18.93 -3.63
C LYS A 335 11.44 17.50 -3.57
N GLN A 336 12.21 16.55 -3.04
CA GLN A 336 11.75 15.17 -2.90
C GLN A 336 10.71 15.09 -1.79
N ILE A 337 9.70 14.23 -1.98
CA ILE A 337 8.66 13.98 -0.98
C ILE A 337 8.65 12.51 -0.58
N ALA A 338 8.37 12.26 0.69
CA ALA A 338 8.07 10.92 1.19
C ALA A 338 6.58 10.61 0.96
N LEU A 339 6.32 9.37 0.57
CA LEU A 339 5.00 8.78 0.41
C LEU A 339 4.95 7.51 1.24
N HIS A 340 3.80 7.21 1.79
CA HIS A 340 3.55 5.97 2.53
C HIS A 340 2.56 5.11 1.76
N GLY A 341 2.81 3.80 1.76
CA GLY A 341 1.98 2.85 1.06
C GLY A 341 2.04 1.44 1.61
N MET A 342 1.20 0.58 1.05
CA MET A 342 1.07 -0.81 1.48
C MET A 342 1.09 -1.75 0.28
N VAL A 343 1.82 -2.86 0.41
CA VAL A 343 1.89 -3.91 -0.60
C VAL A 343 0.53 -4.60 -0.73
N TRP A 344 0.02 -4.66 -1.95
CA TRP A 344 -1.28 -5.22 -2.29
C TRP A 344 -1.23 -6.01 -3.61
N GLN A 345 -2.14 -6.97 -3.75
CA GLN A 345 -2.29 -7.80 -4.95
C GLN A 345 -3.69 -7.64 -5.53
N ARG A 346 -3.74 -7.35 -6.82
CA ARG A 346 -4.99 -7.21 -7.57
C ARG A 346 -5.37 -8.52 -8.23
N GLY A 347 -6.47 -9.14 -7.80
CA GLY A 347 -7.10 -10.25 -8.51
C GLY A 347 -7.96 -9.79 -9.69
N GLY A 348 -8.18 -10.65 -10.68
CA GLY A 348 -9.01 -10.33 -11.86
C GLY A 348 -10.49 -10.03 -11.57
N GLN A 349 -11.03 -10.48 -10.43
CA GLN A 349 -12.42 -10.29 -10.02
C GLN A 349 -12.60 -9.19 -8.95
N ARG A 350 -11.51 -8.52 -8.52
CA ARG A 350 -11.58 -7.49 -7.47
C ARG A 350 -11.85 -6.10 -8.06
N PRO A 351 -12.54 -5.22 -7.32
CA PRO A 351 -12.67 -3.82 -7.71
C PRO A 351 -11.29 -3.17 -7.91
N HIS A 352 -11.24 -2.17 -8.78
CA HIS A 352 -10.00 -1.46 -9.15
C HIS A 352 -9.33 -0.79 -7.95
N ALA A 353 -10.11 -0.31 -6.98
CA ALA A 353 -9.61 0.39 -5.81
C ALA A 353 -9.16 -0.59 -4.71
N PRO A 354 -8.05 -0.29 -4.00
CA PRO A 354 -7.76 -0.95 -2.73
C PRO A 354 -8.97 -0.81 -1.79
N PRO A 355 -9.36 -1.86 -1.06
CA PRO A 355 -10.38 -1.71 -0.02
C PRO A 355 -10.05 -0.56 0.94
N ALA A 356 -11.05 0.25 1.32
CA ALA A 356 -10.86 1.41 2.19
C ALA A 356 -10.16 1.09 3.54
N TRP A 357 -10.23 -0.17 4.00
CA TRP A 357 -9.55 -0.61 5.21
C TRP A 357 -8.02 -0.66 5.08
N ILE A 358 -7.45 -0.69 3.86
CA ILE A 358 -5.99 -0.73 3.65
C ILE A 358 -5.31 0.51 4.22
N TRP A 359 -5.99 1.67 4.20
CA TRP A 359 -5.44 2.95 4.66
C TRP A 359 -5.87 3.35 6.06
N GLN A 360 -6.72 2.54 6.69
CA GLN A 360 -7.06 2.75 8.09
C GLN A 360 -5.88 2.27 8.93
N ARG A 361 -4.87 3.13 9.07
CA ARG A 361 -3.89 3.00 10.14
C ARG A 361 -4.69 2.79 11.43
N ALA A 362 -4.27 1.82 12.24
CA ALA A 362 -4.69 1.79 13.64
C ALA A 362 -4.06 3.01 14.32
N GLU A 363 -4.53 4.22 13.99
CA GLU A 363 -4.46 5.30 14.95
C GLU A 363 -5.25 4.74 16.14
N ALA A 364 -4.51 4.36 17.17
CA ALA A 364 -5.05 3.98 18.45
C ALA A 364 -5.74 5.24 19.01
N ALA A 365 -6.90 5.58 18.47
CA ALA A 365 -7.88 6.37 19.18
C ALA A 365 -8.03 5.63 20.49
N SER A 366 -7.50 6.23 21.56
CA SER A 366 -7.47 5.64 22.89
C SER A 366 -8.85 5.04 23.13
N GLY A 367 -8.93 3.71 23.32
CA GLY A 367 -10.19 2.95 23.22
C GLY A 367 -11.33 3.47 24.10
N THR A 368 -11.03 4.37 25.03
CA THR A 368 -11.96 5.14 25.84
C THR A 368 -12.86 6.09 25.06
N GLU A 369 -12.37 6.83 24.05
CA GLU A 369 -13.19 7.81 23.32
C GLU A 369 -14.27 7.13 22.47
N GLY A 370 -13.91 6.07 21.74
CA GLY A 370 -14.86 5.30 20.93
C GLY A 370 -15.93 4.62 21.79
N ALA A 371 -15.55 4.08 22.95
CA ALA A 371 -16.48 3.48 23.89
C ALA A 371 -17.46 4.51 24.48
N GLN A 372 -16.99 5.71 24.80
CA GLN A 372 -17.84 6.79 25.30
C GLN A 372 -18.82 7.29 24.24
N GLN A 373 -18.36 7.53 23.01
CA GLN A 373 -19.23 7.93 21.89
C GLN A 373 -20.29 6.86 21.60
N LEU A 374 -19.93 5.58 21.64
CA LEU A 374 -20.88 4.47 21.52
C LEU A 374 -21.92 4.54 22.65
N ALA A 375 -21.50 4.70 23.90
CA ALA A 375 -22.41 4.79 25.04
C ALA A 375 -23.40 5.95 24.91
N GLU A 376 -22.95 7.14 24.49
CA GLU A 376 -23.79 8.33 24.30
C GLU A 376 -24.83 8.13 23.17
N VAL A 377 -24.38 7.65 22.00
CA VAL A 377 -25.26 7.38 20.84
C VAL A 377 -26.32 6.33 21.19
N VAL A 378 -25.92 5.28 21.89
CA VAL A 378 -26.80 4.19 22.29
C VAL A 378 -27.77 4.63 23.37
N LEU A 379 -27.33 5.41 24.35
CA LEU A 379 -28.20 5.96 25.39
C LEU A 379 -29.28 6.83 24.76
N ALA A 380 -28.92 7.76 23.88
CA ALA A 380 -29.87 8.63 23.17
C ALA A 380 -30.91 7.82 22.38
N GLY A 381 -30.47 6.82 21.61
CA GLY A 381 -31.38 5.94 20.87
C GLY A 381 -32.26 5.09 21.80
N THR A 382 -31.71 4.60 22.92
CA THR A 382 -32.43 3.78 23.91
C THR A 382 -33.50 4.61 24.62
N VAL A 383 -33.23 5.89 24.93
CA VAL A 383 -34.22 6.83 25.48
C VAL A 383 -35.37 7.05 24.49
N GLN A 384 -35.08 7.26 23.21
CA GLN A 384 -36.13 7.38 22.18
C GLN A 384 -36.99 6.10 22.09
N PHE A 385 -36.35 4.93 22.06
CA PHE A 385 -37.06 3.66 22.03
C PHE A 385 -37.87 3.41 23.32
N ALA A 386 -37.35 3.78 24.49
CA ALA A 386 -38.04 3.70 25.77
C ALA A 386 -39.33 4.52 25.78
N ARG A 387 -39.34 5.73 25.19
CA ARG A 387 -40.55 6.55 25.03
C ARG A 387 -41.63 5.80 24.25
N ALA A 388 -41.24 5.19 23.11
CA ALA A 388 -42.15 4.43 22.28
C ALA A 388 -42.69 3.16 22.98
N VAL A 389 -41.87 2.50 23.80
CA VAL A 389 -42.28 1.36 24.64
C VAL A 389 -43.31 1.80 25.68
N LEU A 390 -43.01 2.81 26.48
CA LEU A 390 -43.90 3.30 27.55
C LEU A 390 -45.24 3.83 26.99
N ARG A 391 -45.22 4.41 25.79
CA ARG A 391 -46.44 4.85 25.10
C ARG A 391 -47.38 3.67 24.82
N GLY A 392 -46.81 2.54 24.36
CA GLY A 392 -47.54 1.33 24.01
C GLY A 392 -48.17 0.58 25.19
N GLU A 393 -47.76 0.88 26.43
CA GLU A 393 -48.34 0.29 27.65
C GLU A 393 -49.74 0.88 27.93
N LYS A 394 -50.77 0.35 27.27
CA LYS A 394 -52.17 0.75 27.48
C LYS A 394 -52.68 0.21 28.82
N GLY A 395 -52.69 1.03 29.87
CA GLY A 395 -53.32 0.73 31.17
C GLY A 395 -52.42 0.08 32.23
N GLY A 396 -51.17 -0.25 31.89
CA GLY A 396 -50.21 -0.91 32.79
C GLY A 396 -48.95 -0.10 33.08
N ARG A 397 -48.96 1.22 32.86
CA ARG A 397 -47.78 2.06 33.08
C ARG A 397 -47.37 2.02 34.56
N PRO A 398 -46.08 1.79 34.85
CA PRO A 398 -45.58 1.84 36.21
C PRO A 398 -45.90 3.17 36.89
N LYS A 399 -46.47 3.12 38.09
CA LYS A 399 -46.79 4.32 38.88
C LYS A 399 -45.63 4.79 39.75
N ASN A 400 -44.64 3.94 39.96
CA ASN A 400 -43.47 4.22 40.77
C ASN A 400 -42.16 3.90 40.01
N GLU A 401 -41.06 4.50 40.47
CA GLU A 401 -39.76 4.42 39.82
C GLU A 401 -39.23 2.98 39.72
N SER A 402 -39.43 2.16 40.75
CA SER A 402 -39.02 0.76 40.76
C SER A 402 -39.69 -0.06 39.65
N GLY A 403 -41.00 0.12 39.47
CA GLY A 403 -41.74 -0.49 38.37
C GLY A 403 -41.29 0.04 37.01
N LEU A 404 -40.99 1.35 36.90
CA LEU A 404 -40.47 1.96 35.67
C LEU A 404 -39.14 1.32 35.28
N ARG A 405 -38.20 1.23 36.22
CA ARG A 405 -36.89 0.60 36.01
C ARG A 405 -37.06 -0.85 35.53
N THR A 406 -37.96 -1.61 36.16
CA THR A 406 -38.22 -3.01 35.78
C THR A 406 -38.76 -3.12 34.34
N VAL A 407 -39.73 -2.28 33.96
CA VAL A 407 -40.28 -2.27 32.60
C VAL A 407 -39.21 -1.88 31.57
N LEU A 408 -38.43 -0.84 31.85
CA LEU A 408 -37.36 -0.38 30.95
C LEU A 408 -36.27 -1.45 30.78
N GLN A 409 -35.80 -2.04 31.87
CA GLN A 409 -34.79 -3.10 31.85
C GLN A 409 -35.23 -4.32 31.02
N LEU A 410 -36.53 -4.67 31.09
CA LEU A 410 -37.06 -5.85 30.39
C LEU A 410 -37.41 -5.57 28.93
N ARG A 411 -37.88 -4.36 28.60
CA ARG A 411 -38.56 -4.09 27.32
C ARG A 411 -37.91 -3.02 26.45
N ALA A 412 -37.12 -2.11 27.04
CA ALA A 412 -36.53 -0.97 26.34
C ALA A 412 -35.01 -1.10 26.16
N ILE A 413 -34.28 -1.63 27.13
CA ILE A 413 -32.82 -1.71 27.03
C ILE A 413 -32.41 -2.85 26.09
N PRO A 414 -31.70 -2.56 24.98
CA PRO A 414 -31.21 -3.61 24.08
C PRO A 414 -30.16 -4.46 24.79
N LYS A 415 -30.29 -5.78 24.71
CA LYS A 415 -29.31 -6.72 25.28
C LYS A 415 -28.08 -6.90 24.39
N ARG A 416 -28.20 -6.61 23.10
CA ARG A 416 -27.16 -6.80 22.08
C ARG A 416 -27.15 -5.59 21.17
N LEU A 417 -25.97 -5.04 20.95
CA LEU A 417 -25.73 -4.00 19.96
C LEU A 417 -24.62 -4.45 19.05
N TYR A 418 -24.91 -4.55 17.77
CA TYR A 418 -23.97 -5.00 16.73
C TYR A 418 -22.99 -3.87 16.37
N ALA A 419 -22.20 -3.45 17.36
CA ALA A 419 -21.26 -2.32 17.28
C ALA A 419 -19.80 -2.78 17.15
N VAL A 420 -19.56 -4.05 16.80
CA VAL A 420 -18.24 -4.57 16.48
C VAL A 420 -18.21 -4.88 14.99
N HIS A 421 -17.17 -4.44 14.29
CA HIS A 421 -17.03 -4.75 12.87
C HIS A 421 -16.70 -6.24 12.64
N PRO A 422 -17.55 -7.03 11.94
CA PRO A 422 -17.33 -8.46 11.73
C PRO A 422 -15.99 -8.78 11.07
N VAL A 423 -15.51 -7.96 10.11
CA VAL A 423 -14.18 -8.14 9.52
C VAL A 423 -13.08 -8.00 10.58
N LYS A 424 -13.18 -7.01 11.47
CA LYS A 424 -12.19 -6.79 12.54
C LYS A 424 -12.26 -7.92 13.57
N LEU A 425 -13.45 -8.40 13.89
CA LEU A 425 -13.65 -9.58 14.74
C LEU A 425 -13.02 -10.83 14.12
N ALA A 426 -13.20 -11.05 12.81
CA ALA A 426 -12.58 -12.16 12.09
C ALA A 426 -11.04 -12.08 12.15
N GLN A 427 -10.50 -10.89 11.86
CA GLN A 427 -9.07 -10.62 11.89
C GLN A 427 -8.49 -10.82 13.31
N ALA A 428 -9.19 -10.38 14.36
CA ALA A 428 -8.77 -10.53 15.74
C ALA A 428 -8.80 -11.98 16.25
N LEU A 429 -9.64 -12.84 15.65
CA LEU A 429 -9.62 -14.28 15.93
C LEU A 429 -8.40 -14.96 15.30
N GLY A 430 -7.87 -14.43 14.20
CA GLY A 430 -6.68 -14.96 13.53
C GLY A 430 -6.85 -16.44 13.18
N ASP A 431 -5.84 -17.23 13.52
CA ASP A 431 -5.75 -18.66 13.20
C ASP A 431 -6.78 -19.52 13.97
N GLU A 432 -7.42 -18.98 15.01
CA GLU A 432 -8.50 -19.69 15.71
C GLU A 432 -9.77 -19.79 14.85
N LEU A 433 -9.91 -18.98 13.79
CA LEU A 433 -11.06 -18.98 12.88
C LEU A 433 -10.82 -19.93 11.69
N PRO A 434 -11.55 -21.05 11.58
CA PRO A 434 -11.43 -21.95 10.43
C PRO A 434 -11.74 -21.22 9.13
N ASN A 435 -10.89 -21.36 8.11
CA ASN A 435 -11.03 -20.64 6.84
C ASN A 435 -11.12 -19.11 7.05
N GLY A 436 -10.36 -18.58 8.02
CA GLY A 436 -10.46 -17.19 8.44
C GLY A 436 -10.24 -16.20 7.29
N ARG A 437 -9.32 -16.52 6.36
CA ARG A 437 -9.06 -15.69 5.18
C ARG A 437 -10.26 -15.61 4.24
N GLU A 438 -10.92 -16.73 3.97
CA GLU A 438 -12.11 -16.81 3.12
C GLU A 438 -13.30 -16.10 3.78
N VAL A 439 -13.47 -16.27 5.09
CA VAL A 439 -14.48 -15.54 5.87
C VAL A 439 -14.24 -14.03 5.79
N VAL A 440 -12.99 -13.58 5.99
CA VAL A 440 -12.62 -12.16 5.86
C VAL A 440 -12.91 -11.64 4.45
N CYS A 441 -12.46 -12.34 3.41
CA CYS A 441 -12.70 -11.94 2.01
C CYS A 441 -14.20 -11.82 1.71
N ARG A 442 -15.00 -12.76 2.20
CA ARG A 442 -16.45 -12.75 2.01
C ARG A 442 -17.12 -11.60 2.76
N LEU A 443 -16.72 -11.35 4.00
CA LEU A 443 -17.21 -10.19 4.74
C LEU A 443 -16.84 -8.89 4.01
N GLU A 444 -15.61 -8.74 3.54
CA GLU A 444 -15.19 -7.55 2.80
C GLU A 444 -16.00 -7.35 1.50
N ALA A 445 -16.39 -8.43 0.81
CA ALA A 445 -17.16 -8.35 -0.43
C ALA A 445 -18.67 -8.10 -0.20
N ASP A 446 -19.27 -8.79 0.77
CA ASP A 446 -20.73 -8.90 0.90
C ASP A 446 -21.30 -8.06 2.06
N LEU A 447 -20.48 -7.65 3.04
CA LEU A 447 -20.96 -6.87 4.19
C LEU A 447 -21.33 -5.46 3.74
N ARG A 448 -22.46 -4.95 4.23
CA ARG A 448 -22.91 -3.58 3.96
C ARG A 448 -23.04 -2.79 5.24
N SER A 449 -22.74 -1.49 5.15
CA SER A 449 -22.96 -0.57 6.24
C SER A 449 -24.46 -0.47 6.55
N PRO A 450 -24.86 -0.40 7.83
CA PRO A 450 -26.24 -0.09 8.18
C PRO A 450 -26.64 1.29 7.62
N ALA A 451 -27.95 1.52 7.44
CA ALA A 451 -28.48 2.78 6.90
C ALA A 451 -28.06 4.01 7.72
N GLY A 452 -27.74 3.84 9.00
CA GLY A 452 -27.03 4.82 9.82
C GLY A 452 -25.81 4.17 10.49
N ASP A 453 -24.64 4.73 10.23
CA ASP A 453 -23.38 4.37 10.89
C ASP A 453 -22.85 5.57 11.70
N PRO A 454 -23.53 5.96 12.80
CA PRO A 454 -23.19 7.16 13.55
C PRO A 454 -21.78 7.15 14.14
N LEU A 455 -21.25 5.96 14.44
CA LEU A 455 -19.87 5.77 14.93
C LEU A 455 -18.87 5.56 13.80
N LYS A 456 -19.33 5.59 12.54
CA LYS A 456 -18.50 5.39 11.36
C LYS A 456 -17.67 4.11 11.46
N LEU A 457 -18.22 3.01 12.01
CA LEU A 457 -17.52 1.74 12.22
C LEU A 457 -16.97 1.13 10.93
N PHE A 458 -17.54 1.48 9.77
CA PHE A 458 -17.04 1.05 8.46
C PHE A 458 -15.90 1.93 7.92
N LYS A 459 -15.72 3.13 8.47
CA LYS A 459 -14.73 4.12 8.02
C LYS A 459 -13.60 4.32 9.02
N LEU A 460 -13.85 4.08 10.30
CA LEU A 460 -12.88 4.27 11.37
C LEU A 460 -12.36 2.91 11.84
N PRO A 461 -11.06 2.80 12.12
CA PRO A 461 -10.52 1.62 12.78
C PRO A 461 -11.16 1.51 14.17
N CYS A 462 -11.75 0.37 14.49
CA CYS A 462 -12.23 0.06 15.82
C CYS A 462 -11.59 -1.24 16.32
N ASP A 463 -10.97 -1.18 17.49
CA ASP A 463 -10.50 -2.38 18.17
C ASP A 463 -11.68 -3.24 18.62
N VAL A 464 -11.47 -4.55 18.59
CA VAL A 464 -12.44 -5.51 19.10
C VAL A 464 -12.32 -5.55 20.63
N PRO A 465 -13.39 -5.22 21.39
CA PRO A 465 -13.32 -5.30 22.85
C PRO A 465 -12.92 -6.70 23.31
N ALA A 466 -12.00 -6.77 24.28
CA ALA A 466 -11.45 -8.04 24.77
C ALA A 466 -12.54 -9.03 25.24
N GLU A 467 -13.59 -8.51 25.89
CA GLU A 467 -14.76 -9.29 26.32
C GLU A 467 -15.51 -9.93 25.14
N VAL A 468 -15.66 -9.21 24.03
CA VAL A 468 -16.33 -9.72 22.82
C VAL A 468 -15.46 -10.78 22.17
N LEU A 469 -14.16 -10.53 22.07
CA LEU A 469 -13.22 -11.48 21.50
C LEU A 469 -13.18 -12.79 22.31
N GLN A 470 -13.07 -12.70 23.63
CA GLN A 470 -13.04 -13.86 24.53
C GLN A 470 -14.34 -14.67 24.43
N ARG A 471 -15.50 -14.01 24.49
CA ARG A 471 -16.80 -14.67 24.31
C ARG A 471 -16.89 -15.37 22.97
N THR A 472 -16.46 -14.70 21.90
CA THR A 472 -16.51 -15.24 20.54
C THR A 472 -15.59 -16.44 20.39
N ARG A 473 -14.38 -16.41 20.94
CA ARG A 473 -13.46 -17.57 20.99
C ARG A 473 -14.09 -18.76 21.69
N GLN A 474 -14.71 -18.55 22.86
CA GLN A 474 -15.37 -19.63 23.59
C GLN A 474 -16.53 -20.23 22.77
N ALA A 475 -17.36 -19.38 22.17
CA ALA A 475 -18.46 -19.82 21.32
C ALA A 475 -17.97 -20.57 20.07
N LEU A 476 -16.87 -20.11 19.46
CA LEU A 476 -16.26 -20.74 18.29
C LEU A 476 -15.74 -22.14 18.61
N ARG A 477 -15.02 -22.31 19.73
CA ARG A 477 -14.51 -23.62 20.16
C ARG A 477 -15.64 -24.64 20.33
N LEU A 478 -16.75 -24.22 20.95
CA LEU A 478 -17.93 -25.08 21.12
C LEU A 478 -18.63 -25.41 19.80
N LEU A 479 -18.60 -24.49 18.84
CA LEU A 479 -19.21 -24.66 17.52
C LEU A 479 -18.40 -25.66 16.67
N VAL A 480 -17.10 -25.43 16.56
CA VAL A 480 -16.17 -26.25 15.76
C VAL A 480 -16.05 -27.66 16.30
N ALA A 481 -16.10 -27.84 17.63
CA ALA A 481 -16.07 -29.17 18.26
C ALA A 481 -17.28 -30.05 17.88
N LYS A 482 -18.41 -29.46 17.45
CA LYS A 482 -19.61 -30.22 17.08
C LYS A 482 -19.61 -30.60 15.61
N THR A 483 -19.35 -29.64 14.72
CA THR A 483 -19.40 -29.85 13.28
C THR A 483 -18.63 -28.71 12.59
N PRO A 484 -17.76 -29.00 11.61
CA PRO A 484 -17.16 -27.95 10.78
C PRO A 484 -18.25 -27.24 9.97
N LEU A 485 -18.31 -25.91 10.07
CA LEU A 485 -19.27 -25.11 9.32
C LEU A 485 -18.71 -24.71 7.95
N PRO A 486 -19.55 -24.65 6.90
CA PRO A 486 -19.15 -24.05 5.64
C PRO A 486 -18.91 -22.54 5.82
N VAL A 487 -18.04 -21.96 4.97
CA VAL A 487 -17.64 -20.54 5.04
C VAL A 487 -18.85 -19.59 5.11
N SER A 488 -19.92 -19.86 4.36
CA SER A 488 -21.17 -19.07 4.40
C SER A 488 -21.81 -19.03 5.78
N GLU A 489 -21.91 -20.18 6.45
CA GLU A 489 -22.53 -20.28 7.76
C GLU A 489 -21.63 -19.70 8.84
N LEU A 490 -20.32 -19.92 8.73
CA LEU A 490 -19.34 -19.33 9.64
C LEU A 490 -19.33 -17.79 9.54
N THR A 491 -19.49 -17.25 8.33
CA THR A 491 -19.62 -15.80 8.09
C THR A 491 -20.87 -15.24 8.77
N LEU A 492 -22.04 -15.86 8.57
CA LEU A 492 -23.29 -15.45 9.20
C LEU A 492 -23.24 -15.57 10.73
N TRP A 493 -22.64 -16.66 11.21
CA TRP A 493 -22.40 -16.87 12.63
C TRP A 493 -21.54 -15.74 13.20
N LEU A 494 -20.44 -15.36 12.53
CA LEU A 494 -19.55 -14.32 13.04
C LEU A 494 -20.23 -12.96 13.13
N ILE A 495 -21.07 -12.60 12.13
CA ILE A 495 -21.90 -11.39 12.20
C ILE A 495 -22.85 -11.45 13.41
N SER A 496 -23.41 -12.63 13.70
CA SER A 496 -24.25 -12.81 14.89
C SER A 496 -23.50 -12.63 16.21
N GLN A 497 -22.17 -12.78 16.20
CA GLN A 497 -21.29 -12.59 17.37
C GLN A 497 -20.71 -11.17 17.47
N ALA A 498 -20.85 -10.35 16.43
CA ALA A 498 -20.27 -9.02 16.33
C ALA A 498 -21.05 -7.96 17.13
N TYR A 499 -21.38 -8.28 18.38
CA TYR A 499 -22.15 -7.42 19.28
C TYR A 499 -21.45 -7.17 20.62
N CYS A 500 -21.65 -5.98 21.16
CA CYS A 500 -21.31 -5.61 22.54
C CYS A 500 -22.54 -5.71 23.44
N SER A 501 -22.29 -5.78 24.75
CA SER A 501 -23.32 -5.39 25.71
C SER A 501 -23.63 -3.90 25.50
N SER A 502 -24.86 -3.47 25.79
CA SER A 502 -25.22 -2.07 25.52
C SER A 502 -24.52 -1.07 26.41
N GLY A 503 -24.00 -1.51 27.57
CA GLY A 503 -23.42 -0.63 28.60
C GLY A 503 -24.42 0.38 29.20
N VAL A 504 -25.62 0.50 28.64
CA VAL A 504 -26.66 1.42 29.07
C VAL A 504 -27.32 0.88 30.33
N ASP A 505 -27.18 1.64 31.41
CA ASP A 505 -27.85 1.36 32.66
C ASP A 505 -29.29 1.90 32.64
N VAL A 506 -30.15 1.27 33.43
CA VAL A 506 -31.55 1.70 33.53
C VAL A 506 -31.67 3.10 34.16
N ALA A 507 -30.73 3.47 35.02
CA ALA A 507 -30.68 4.78 35.66
C ALA A 507 -30.45 5.89 34.64
N GLY A 508 -29.50 5.73 33.73
CA GLY A 508 -29.22 6.64 32.63
C GLY A 508 -30.41 6.78 31.67
N VAL A 509 -31.13 5.69 31.38
CA VAL A 509 -32.37 5.78 30.58
C VAL A 509 -33.46 6.58 31.30
N VAL A 510 -33.65 6.37 32.60
CA VAL A 510 -34.60 7.16 33.41
C VAL A 510 -34.18 8.64 33.46
N GLY A 511 -32.89 8.92 33.65
CA GLY A 511 -32.32 10.26 33.59
C GLY A 511 -32.59 10.93 32.25
N GLY A 512 -32.24 10.27 31.14
CA GLY A 512 -32.47 10.80 29.79
C GLY A 512 -33.95 10.96 29.43
N LEU A 513 -34.85 10.11 29.95
CA LEU A 513 -36.30 10.31 29.82
C LEU A 513 -36.78 11.56 30.59
N THR A 514 -36.17 11.83 31.74
CA THR A 514 -36.48 13.01 32.57
C THR A 514 -35.98 14.29 31.91
N GLU A 515 -34.73 14.29 31.43
CA GLU A 515 -34.13 15.39 30.67
C GLU A 515 -34.91 15.71 29.39
N ALA A 516 -35.40 14.68 28.68
CA ALA A 516 -36.23 14.84 27.49
C ALA A 516 -37.67 15.30 27.81
N GLY A 517 -38.03 15.50 29.09
CA GLY A 517 -39.37 15.87 29.52
C GLY A 517 -40.43 14.81 29.23
N ALA A 518 -40.02 13.55 29.02
CA ALA A 518 -40.93 12.45 28.73
C ALA A 518 -41.59 11.93 30.02
N VAL A 519 -40.86 11.97 31.13
CA VAL A 519 -41.26 11.49 32.46
C VAL A 519 -40.81 12.50 33.53
N ARG A 520 -41.53 12.58 34.65
CA ARG A 520 -41.06 13.18 35.90
C ARG A 520 -41.13 12.15 37.02
N VAL A 521 -40.09 12.07 37.83
CA VAL A 521 -40.04 11.22 39.02
C VAL A 521 -40.05 12.13 40.24
N GLY A 522 -41.11 12.02 41.06
CA GLY A 522 -41.24 12.78 42.31
C GLY A 522 -40.32 12.25 43.41
N GLU A 523 -40.15 13.03 44.49
CA GLU A 523 -39.33 12.63 45.65
C GLU A 523 -39.86 11.37 46.36
N ASP A 524 -41.17 11.11 46.26
CA ASP A 524 -41.84 9.90 46.75
C ASP A 524 -41.69 8.69 45.81
N GLY A 525 -40.95 8.87 44.70
CA GLY A 525 -40.77 7.88 43.66
C GLY A 525 -41.98 7.72 42.74
N CYS A 526 -43.01 8.56 42.83
CA CYS A 526 -44.15 8.54 41.90
C CYS A 526 -43.72 9.02 40.50
N VAL A 527 -44.23 8.35 39.47
CA VAL A 527 -43.87 8.59 38.07
C VAL A 527 -45.02 9.26 37.32
N GLU A 528 -44.80 10.48 36.84
CA GLU A 528 -45.71 11.22 35.96
C GLU A 528 -45.23 11.13 34.51
N TYR A 529 -46.12 10.77 33.58
CA TYR A 529 -45.80 10.67 32.14
C TYR A 529 -46.30 11.93 31.43
N VAL A 530 -45.38 12.71 30.85
CA VAL A 530 -45.69 14.05 30.31
C VAL A 530 -45.79 14.02 28.79
N ALA A 531 -44.68 13.79 28.09
CA ALA A 531 -44.61 13.87 26.63
C ALA A 531 -43.91 12.65 26.01
N LEU A 532 -44.61 11.53 25.88
CA LEU A 532 -44.04 10.31 25.29
C LEU A 532 -43.87 10.36 23.75
N GLY A 533 -44.49 11.34 23.07
CA GLY A 533 -44.41 11.50 21.61
C GLY A 533 -45.32 10.53 20.84
N GLU A 534 -45.25 10.58 19.50
CA GLU A 534 -46.14 9.82 18.60
C GLU A 534 -45.46 8.64 17.86
N GLU A 535 -44.16 8.44 18.09
CA GLU A 535 -43.37 7.46 17.35
C GLU A 535 -43.74 6.00 17.67
N ALA A 536 -43.95 5.17 16.65
CA ALA A 536 -44.24 3.75 16.82
C ALA A 536 -43.01 2.98 17.31
N ARG A 537 -43.26 1.93 18.12
CA ARG A 537 -42.18 1.09 18.67
C ARG A 537 -41.29 0.49 17.58
N ALA A 538 -41.88 0.09 16.44
CA ALA A 538 -41.15 -0.47 15.31
C ALA A 538 -40.21 0.55 14.66
N ASP A 539 -40.67 1.79 14.51
CA ASP A 539 -39.90 2.89 13.90
C ASP A 539 -38.73 3.30 14.79
N ALA A 540 -38.99 3.49 16.10
CA ALA A 540 -37.97 3.82 17.08
C ALA A 540 -36.90 2.71 17.17
N LEU A 541 -37.29 1.43 17.12
CA LEU A 541 -36.34 0.32 17.07
C LEU A 541 -35.53 0.32 15.77
N GLY A 542 -36.16 0.65 14.63
CA GLY A 542 -35.47 0.76 13.35
C GLY A 542 -34.43 1.87 13.31
N ARG A 543 -34.61 2.93 14.11
CA ARG A 543 -33.66 4.04 14.26
C ARG A 543 -32.57 3.80 15.29
N LEU A 544 -32.78 2.88 16.23
CA LEU A 544 -31.78 2.51 17.23
C LEU A 544 -30.53 1.96 16.52
N PRO A 545 -29.40 2.67 16.55
CA PRO A 545 -28.20 2.27 15.84
C PRO A 545 -27.75 0.88 16.28
N TYR A 546 -27.30 0.06 15.32
CA TYR A 546 -26.72 -1.25 15.59
C TYR A 546 -27.65 -2.24 16.33
N SER A 547 -28.96 -1.99 16.36
CA SER A 547 -29.94 -2.90 17.00
C SER A 547 -30.16 -4.21 16.24
N ARG A 548 -29.70 -4.29 14.99
CA ARG A 548 -29.84 -5.44 14.10
C ARG A 548 -28.47 -5.93 13.61
N PRO A 549 -28.33 -7.25 13.36
CA PRO A 549 -27.17 -7.78 12.67
C PRO A 549 -26.96 -7.09 11.32
N TRP A 550 -25.71 -6.96 10.91
CA TRP A 550 -25.38 -6.29 9.65
C TRP A 550 -25.75 -7.18 8.46
N PRO A 551 -26.34 -6.61 7.41
CA PRO A 551 -26.76 -7.41 6.26
C PRO A 551 -25.56 -7.87 5.44
N LEU A 552 -25.64 -9.11 4.95
CA LEU A 552 -24.81 -9.61 3.86
C LEU A 552 -25.62 -9.52 2.56
N GLU A 553 -25.21 -8.64 1.67
CA GLU A 553 -25.85 -8.47 0.37
C GLU A 553 -24.81 -8.67 -0.73
N LYS A 554 -25.01 -9.69 -1.56
CA LYS A 554 -24.21 -9.83 -2.77
C LYS A 554 -24.39 -8.56 -3.61
N PRO A 555 -23.30 -7.96 -4.14
CA PRO A 555 -23.43 -6.80 -5.01
C PRO A 555 -24.40 -7.12 -6.15
N LYS A 556 -25.38 -6.24 -6.39
CA LYS A 556 -26.31 -6.42 -7.50
C LYS A 556 -25.49 -6.35 -8.78
N ARG A 557 -25.41 -7.46 -9.50
CA ARG A 557 -24.61 -7.64 -10.73
C ARG A 557 -24.77 -6.53 -11.78
N LYS A 558 -25.90 -5.79 -11.77
CA LYS A 558 -26.19 -4.71 -12.71
C LYS A 558 -25.48 -3.38 -12.44
N GLU A 559 -24.99 -3.14 -11.21
CA GLU A 559 -24.25 -1.90 -10.91
C GLU A 559 -22.77 -2.04 -11.26
N ALA A 560 -22.19 -3.24 -11.11
CA ALA A 560 -20.79 -3.52 -11.45
C ALA A 560 -20.48 -3.59 -12.96
N GLU A 561 -21.50 -3.56 -13.83
CA GLU A 561 -21.33 -3.44 -15.29
C GLU A 561 -21.42 -1.98 -15.78
N ALA A 562 -21.85 -1.06 -14.91
CA ALA A 562 -22.00 0.37 -15.22
C ALA A 562 -20.89 1.25 -14.64
N GLU A 563 -20.10 0.72 -13.71
CA GLU A 563 -18.87 1.30 -13.13
C GLU A 563 -17.65 0.66 -13.78
#